data_AF-A0A2P5M788-F1
#
_entry.id   AF-A0A2P5M788-F1
#
_cell.length_a   1.000
_cell.length_b   1.000
_cell.length_c   1.000
_cell.angle_alpha   90.00
_cell.angle_beta   90.00
_cell.angle_gamma   90.00
#
_symmetry.space_group_name_H-M   'P 1'
#
loop_
_entity.id
_entity.type
_entity.pdbx_description
1 polymer ?
#
loop_
_entity_poly.entity_id
_entity_poly.type
_entity_poly.pdbx_seq_one_letter_code
_entity_poly.pdbx_strand_id
1 'polypeptide(L)' 'MCGDNPSITSKELKSILTYLGFVFATQKGSHEQWVLIKDNRKYKVTVDCPKAPFSQDLIKSMAAQAGVKKKDFYRILKQL' A
#
# COMPACT_ATOMS: atom_id res chain seq x y z
N MET A 1 -18.39 16.73 -5.31
CA MET A 1 -17.71 17.23 -4.10
C MET A 1 -16.93 16.06 -3.52
N CYS A 2 -15.59 16.11 -3.55
CA CYS A 2 -14.74 14.95 -3.27
C CYS A 2 -14.57 14.80 -1.76
N GLY A 3 -15.08 13.71 -1.18
CA GLY A 3 -14.99 13.43 0.25
C GLY A 3 -13.55 13.27 0.71
N ASP A 4 -13.18 14.10 1.67
CA ASP A 4 -11.88 14.18 2.34
C ASP A 4 -11.63 12.90 3.18
N ASN A 5 -11.14 11.85 2.52
CA ASN A 5 -10.43 10.78 3.22
C ASN A 5 -8.95 11.18 3.25
N PRO A 6 -8.29 11.17 4.42
CA PRO A 6 -6.90 11.61 4.54
C PRO A 6 -6.01 10.80 3.61
N SER A 7 -5.18 11.50 2.83
CA SER A 7 -4.27 10.85 1.89
C SER A 7 -3.27 9.98 2.65
N ILE A 8 -3.18 8.70 2.30
CA ILE A 8 -2.19 7.80 2.88
C ILE A 8 -0.80 8.25 2.40
N THR A 9 0.13 8.47 3.34
CA THR A 9 1.52 8.79 3.00
C THR A 9 2.31 7.52 2.75
N SER A 10 3.48 7.65 2.11
CA SER A 10 4.39 6.52 1.86
C SER A 10 4.79 5.79 3.14
N LYS A 11 4.91 6.49 4.27
CA LYS A 11 5.26 5.90 5.56
C LYS A 11 4.12 5.03 6.11
N GLU A 12 2.90 5.57 6.12
CA GLU A 12 1.72 4.83 6.56
C GLU A 12 1.44 3.61 5.69
N LEU A 13 1.59 3.75 4.37
CA LEU A 13 1.43 2.64 3.44
C LEU A 13 2.45 1.53 3.71
N LYS A 14 3.71 1.89 4.00
CA LYS A 14 4.75 0.93 4.39
C LYS A 14 4.38 0.20 5.69
N SER A 15 3.92 0.92 6.72
CA SER A 15 3.47 0.31 7.96
C SER A 15 2.32 -0.69 7.74
N ILE A 16 1.35 -0.34 6.88
CA ILE A 16 0.24 -1.24 6.51
C ILE A 16 0.76 -2.48 5.77
N LEU A 17 1.66 -2.31 4.79
CA LEU A 17 2.25 -3.42 4.04
C LEU A 17 3.02 -4.37 4.94
N THR A 18 3.86 -3.84 5.84
CA THR A 18 4.58 -4.63 6.85
C THR A 18 3.61 -5.36 7.76
N TYR A 19 2.54 -4.70 8.24
CA TYR A 19 1.51 -5.33 9.07
C TYR A 19 0.77 -6.47 8.34
N LEU A 20 0.55 -6.32 7.03
CA LEU A 20 -0.03 -7.35 6.18
C LEU A 20 0.94 -8.53 5.91
N GLY A 21 2.20 -8.42 6.33
CA GLY A 21 3.24 -9.42 6.10
C GLY A 21 3.97 -9.27 4.76
N PHE A 22 3.81 -8.15 4.06
CA PHE A 22 4.64 -7.88 2.88
C PHE A 22 6.09 -7.67 3.31
N VAL A 23 7.00 -8.26 2.56
CA VAL A 23 8.43 -8.06 2.71
C VAL A 23 8.95 -7.13 1.63
N PHE A 24 9.87 -6.26 2.01
CA PHE A 24 10.56 -5.40 1.05
C PHE A 24 11.42 -6.27 0.12
N ALA A 25 11.19 -6.16 -1.19
CA ALA A 25 11.91 -6.94 -2.19
C ALA A 25 13.10 -6.17 -2.75
N THR A 26 12.87 -4.94 -3.21
CA THR A 26 13.90 -4.09 -3.83
C THR A 26 13.38 -2.66 -3.93
N GLN A 27 14.29 -1.69 -4.02
CA GLN A 27 13.94 -0.32 -4.42
C GLN A 27 14.70 0.05 -5.69
N LYS A 28 14.01 0.69 -6.62
CA LYS A 28 14.63 1.30 -7.80
C LYS A 28 14.34 2.79 -7.77
N GLY A 29 15.31 3.58 -7.29
CA GLY A 29 15.13 5.00 -7.03
C GLY A 29 14.07 5.21 -5.94
N SER A 30 13.06 6.02 -6.25
CA SER A 30 11.97 6.34 -5.32
C SER A 30 10.79 5.35 -5.38
N HIS A 31 10.89 4.29 -6.19
CA HIS A 31 9.88 3.23 -6.25
C HIS A 31 10.34 2.01 -5.44
N GLU A 32 9.65 1.73 -4.35
CA GLU A 32 9.89 0.57 -3.48
C GLU A 32 8.97 -0.57 -3.90
N GLN A 33 9.50 -1.78 -4.05
CA GLN A 33 8.74 -2.97 -4.40
C GLN A 33 8.62 -3.87 -3.19
N TRP A 34 7.38 -4.24 -2.87
CA TRP A 34 7.01 -5.08 -1.75
C TRP A 34 6.36 -6.35 -2.29
N VAL A 35 6.75 -7.50 -1.75
CA VAL A 35 6.20 -8.79 -2.16
C VAL A 35 5.62 -9.52 -0.96
N LEU A 36 4.54 -10.24 -1.18
CA LEU A 36 3.94 -11.13 -0.19
C LEU A 36 3.65 -12.46 -0.90
N ILE A 37 4.06 -13.56 -0.31
CA ILE A 37 3.67 -14.89 -0.77
C ILE A 37 2.63 -15.40 0.22
N LYS A 38 1.38 -15.52 -0.24
CA LYS A 38 0.26 -16.00 0.56
C LYS A 38 -0.57 -16.95 -0.27
N ASP A 39 -0.90 -18.11 0.30
CA ASP A 39 -1.76 -19.11 -0.36
C ASP A 39 -1.22 -19.54 -1.74
N ASN A 40 0.10 -19.80 -1.81
CA ASN A 40 0.82 -20.11 -3.04
C ASN A 40 0.71 -19.04 -4.16
N ARG A 41 0.24 -17.83 -3.83
CA ARG A 41 0.17 -16.67 -4.74
C ARG A 41 1.16 -15.60 -4.31
N LYS A 42 1.88 -15.06 -5.30
CA LYS A 42 2.80 -13.94 -5.11
C LYS A 42 2.09 -12.63 -5.42
N TYR A 43 1.88 -11.83 -4.39
CA TYR A 43 1.42 -10.44 -4.48
C TYR A 43 2.64 -9.54 -4.58
N LYS A 44 2.59 -8.54 -5.46
CA LYS A 44 3.65 -7.55 -5.63
C LYS A 44 3.01 -6.17 -5.69
N VAL A 45 3.40 -5.32 -4.75
CA VAL A 45 2.95 -3.93 -4.63
C VAL A 45 4.13 -3.02 -4.90
N THR A 46 3.95 -2.02 -5.74
CA THR A 46 4.97 -0.98 -5.97
C THR A 46 4.51 0.31 -5.29
N VAL A 47 5.32 0.81 -4.37
CA VAL A 47 5.10 2.03 -3.59
C VAL A 47 5.94 3.15 -4.18
N ASP A 48 5.27 4.20 -4.63
CA ASP A 48 5.88 5.33 -5.33
C ASP A 48 6.10 6.49 -4.35
N CYS A 49 7.25 6.55 -3.66
CA CYS A 49 7.48 7.56 -2.63
C CYS A 49 7.34 9.04 -3.06
N PRO A 50 7.70 9.49 -4.28
CA PRO A 50 7.66 10.90 -4.64
C PRO A 50 6.26 11.40 -5.01
N LYS A 51 5.29 10.49 -5.19
CA LYS A 51 3.88 10.80 -5.48
C LYS A 51 3.02 10.98 -4.23
N ALA A 52 3.61 11.03 -3.04
CA ALA A 52 2.87 11.35 -1.83
C ALA A 52 2.44 12.83 -1.85
N PRO A 53 1.19 13.16 -1.49
CA PRO A 53 0.12 12.29 -1.01
C PRO A 53 -0.53 11.40 -2.09
N PHE A 54 -0.74 10.11 -1.79
CA PHE A 54 -1.35 9.18 -2.76
C PHE A 54 -2.84 9.49 -2.97
N SER A 55 -3.24 9.67 -4.23
CA SER A 55 -4.65 9.75 -4.62
C SER A 55 -5.40 8.45 -4.31
N GLN A 56 -6.71 8.57 -4.08
CA GLN A 56 -7.54 7.41 -3.73
C GLN A 56 -7.52 6.30 -4.79
N ASP A 57 -7.42 6.64 -6.08
CA ASP A 57 -7.29 5.69 -7.19
C ASP A 57 -5.98 4.90 -7.11
N LEU A 58 -4.89 5.54 -6.70
CA LEU A 58 -3.60 4.89 -6.57
C LEU A 58 -3.59 3.94 -5.36
N ILE A 59 -4.18 4.36 -4.23
CA ILE A 59 -4.39 3.48 -3.07
C ILE A 59 -5.26 2.28 -3.46
N LYS A 60 -6.33 2.50 -4.22
CA LYS A 60 -7.20 1.42 -4.72
C LYS A 60 -6.43 0.45 -5.60
N SER A 61 -5.56 0.95 -6.48
CA SER A 61 -4.68 0.13 -7.33
C SER A 61 -3.69 -0.69 -6.50
N MET A 62 -3.02 -0.08 -5.53
CA MET A 62 -2.08 -0.78 -4.63
C MET A 62 -2.78 -1.83 -3.76
N ALA A 63 -3.97 -1.51 -3.22
CA ALA A 63 -4.76 -2.47 -2.46
C ALA A 63 -5.16 -3.67 -3.33
N ALA A 64 -5.57 -3.43 -4.58
CA ALA A 64 -5.88 -4.50 -5.53
C ALA A 64 -4.65 -5.38 -5.83
N GLN A 65 -3.47 -4.78 -6.00
CA GLN A 65 -2.20 -5.52 -6.14
C GLN A 65 -1.86 -6.35 -4.90
N ALA A 66 -2.23 -5.87 -3.71
CA ALA A 66 -2.08 -6.59 -2.45
C ALA A 66 -3.17 -7.66 -2.21
N GLY A 67 -4.17 -7.75 -3.10
CA GLY A 67 -5.30 -8.66 -2.93
C GLY A 67 -6.30 -8.24 -1.84
N VAL A 68 -6.26 -6.98 -1.39
CA VAL A 68 -7.17 -6.44 -0.37
C VAL A 68 -7.97 -5.25 -0.92
N LYS A 69 -8.94 -4.75 -0.15
CA LYS A 69 -9.71 -3.56 -0.57
C LYS A 69 -9.11 -2.31 0.05
N LYS A 70 -9.33 -1.15 -0.59
CA LYS A 70 -8.95 0.18 -0.07
C LYS A 70 -9.34 0.35 1.41
N LYS A 71 -10.56 -0.07 1.78
CA LYS A 71 -11.06 0.00 3.17
C LYS A 71 -10.22 -0.78 4.18
N ASP A 72 -9.59 -1.88 3.78
CA ASP A 72 -8.75 -2.68 4.66
C ASP A 72 -7.47 -1.92 5.01
N PHE A 73 -6.88 -1.18 4.05
CA PHE A 73 -5.75 -0.29 4.32
C PHE A 73 -6.10 0.76 5.37
N TYR A 74 -7.21 1.49 5.20
CA TYR A 74 -7.66 2.48 6.20
C TYR A 74 -8.03 1.84 7.55
N ARG A 75 -8.56 0.62 7.54
CA ARG A 75 -8.87 -0.10 8.79
C ARG A 75 -7.60 -0.48 9.54
N ILE A 76 -6.57 -0.99 8.84
CA ILE A 76 -5.27 -1.32 9.44
C ILE A 76 -4.58 -0.05 9.94
N LEU A 77 -4.63 1.02 9.16
CA LEU A 77 -4.10 2.33 9.54
C LEU A 77 -4.70 2.84 10.86
N LYS A 78 -6.01 2.65 11.06
CA LYS A 78 -6.71 3.02 12.30
C LYS A 78 -6.36 2.11 13.50
N GLN A 79 -5.70 0.98 13.25
CA GLN A 79 -5.29 0.01 14.27
C GLN A 79 -3.80 0.10 14.60
N LEU A 80 -3.02 0.83 13.80
CA LEU A 80 -1.62 1.19 14.04
C LEU A 80 -1.56 2.44 14.93
#